data_AF-A0A0J1FFP0-F1
#
_entry.id   AF-A0A0J1FFP0-F1
#
_cell.length_a   1.000
_cell.length_b   1.000
_cell.length_c   1.000
_cell.angle_alpha   90.00
_cell.angle_beta   90.00
_cell.angle_gamma   90.00
#
_symmetry.space_group_name_H-M   'P 1'
#
loop_
_entity.id
_entity.type
_entity.pdbx_description
1 polymer ?
#
loop_
_entity_poly.entity_id
_entity_poly.type
_entity_poly.pdbx_seq_one_letter_code
_entity_poly.pdbx_strand_id
1 'polypeptide(L)'
;MRTSGPVFLSQRKDKRLTASGIRQVINQYAYLSKLPELHPHALRHTFAKNLLSTGEGLEIVAEVLGHKSLDTTRVYVKPTEQEKARAMEKLSHRE
;
A
#
# COMPACT_ATOMS: atom_id res chain seq x y z
N MET A 1 2.40 28.04 -4.62
CA MET A 1 3.29 28.22 -5.78
C MET A 1 3.67 26.83 -6.28
N ARG A 2 3.09 26.35 -7.39
CA ARG A 2 3.47 25.05 -7.97
C ARG A 2 4.84 25.23 -8.63
N THR A 3 5.87 24.58 -8.11
CA THR A 3 7.16 24.50 -8.79
C THR A 3 6.96 23.71 -10.09
N SER A 4 7.35 24.28 -11.23
CA SER A 4 7.18 23.65 -12.55
C SER A 4 8.12 22.45 -12.79
N GLY A 5 8.97 22.12 -11.81
CA GLY A 5 9.99 21.08 -11.90
C GLY A 5 9.60 19.77 -11.19
N PRO A 6 10.38 18.69 -11.40
CA PRO A 6 10.20 17.45 -10.65
C PRO A 6 10.41 17.67 -9.14
N VAL A 7 9.53 17.08 -8.31
CA VAL A 7 9.63 17.13 -6.84
C VAL A 7 10.85 16.33 -6.34
N PHE A 8 11.15 15.21 -7.01
CA PHE A 8 12.28 14.34 -6.66
C PHE A 8 13.37 14.39 -7.73
N LEU A 9 14.59 14.70 -7.29
CA LEU A 9 15.77 14.78 -8.14
C LEU A 9 16.64 13.54 -7.97
N SER A 10 17.32 13.16 -9.05
CA SER A 10 18.40 12.18 -9.03
C SER A 10 19.68 12.81 -8.51
N GLN A 11 20.60 11.99 -7.99
CA GLN A 11 21.98 12.40 -7.68
C GLN A 11 22.74 12.84 -8.95
N ARG A 12 22.30 12.41 -10.14
CA ARG A 12 22.79 12.95 -11.41
C ARG A 12 22.12 14.30 -11.65
N LYS A 13 22.95 15.35 -11.77
CA LYS A 13 22.54 16.76 -11.87
C LYS A 13 21.34 16.98 -12.81
N ASP A 14 20.36 17.73 -12.32
CA ASP A 14 19.16 18.21 -13.04
C ASP A 14 18.29 17.12 -13.69
N LYS A 15 18.37 15.87 -13.22
CA LYS A 15 17.52 14.78 -13.70
C LYS A 15 16.42 14.44 -12.71
N ARG A 16 15.20 14.26 -13.21
CA ARG A 16 14.07 13.65 -12.47
C ARG A 16 14.48 12.27 -11.96
N LEU A 17 14.10 11.95 -10.71
CA LEU A 17 14.29 10.62 -10.16
C LEU A 17 13.47 9.59 -10.96
N THR A 18 14.11 8.49 -11.35
CA THR A 18 13.46 7.41 -12.11
C THR A 18 12.81 6.39 -11.18
N ALA A 19 11.89 5.58 -11.70
CA ALA A 19 11.30 4.47 -10.94
C ALA A 19 12.37 3.49 -10.43
N SER A 20 13.40 3.21 -11.25
CA SER A 20 14.55 2.40 -10.82
C SER A 20 15.33 3.05 -9.69
N GLY A 21 15.48 4.38 -9.70
CA GLY A 21 16.13 5.12 -8.62
C GLY A 21 15.34 5.02 -7.31
N ILE A 22 14.01 5.13 -7.36
CA ILE A 22 13.15 4.90 -6.18
C ILE A 22 13.33 3.47 -5.66
N ARG A 23 13.34 2.46 -6.55
CA ARG A 23 13.56 1.06 -6.14
C ARG A 23 14.91 0.86 -5.46
N GLN A 24 15.98 1.48 -5.97
CA GLN A 24 17.30 1.42 -5.34
C GLN A 24 17.29 2.03 -3.94
N VAL A 25 16.66 3.19 -3.76
CA VAL A 25 16.53 3.84 -2.45
C VAL A 25 15.76 2.93 -1.49
N ILE A 26 14.64 2.37 -1.90
CA ILE A 26 13.85 1.44 -1.07
C ILE A 26 14.68 0.20 -0.68
N ASN A 27 15.36 -0.42 -1.64
CA ASN A 27 16.21 -1.60 -1.39
C ASN A 27 17.34 -1.27 -0.40
N GLN A 28 17.94 -0.08 -0.51
CA GLN A 28 18.96 0.38 0.42
C GLN A 28 18.41 0.46 1.85
N TYR A 29 17.25 1.09 2.05
CA TYR A 29 16.65 1.17 3.38
C TYR A 29 16.16 -0.18 3.91
N ALA A 30 15.69 -1.08 3.05
CA ALA A 30 15.35 -2.45 3.43
C ALA A 30 16.58 -3.17 3.99
N TYR A 31 17.72 -3.08 3.29
CA TYR A 31 18.99 -3.64 3.76
C TYR A 31 19.44 -3.05 5.11
N LEU A 32 19.44 -1.72 5.24
CA LEU A 32 19.84 -1.04 6.48
C LEU A 32 18.93 -1.41 7.66
N SER A 33 17.65 -1.68 7.39
CA SER A 33 16.66 -2.08 8.40
C SER A 33 16.63 -3.58 8.66
N LYS A 34 17.50 -4.37 8.02
CA LYS A 34 17.51 -5.85 8.07
C LYS A 34 16.17 -6.49 7.67
N LEU A 35 15.47 -5.85 6.74
CA LEU A 35 14.23 -6.36 6.16
C LEU A 35 14.55 -7.11 4.85
N PRO A 36 13.68 -8.06 4.43
CA PRO A 36 13.76 -8.65 3.10
C PRO A 36 13.63 -7.58 2.01
N GLU A 37 13.96 -7.92 0.76
CA GLU A 37 13.85 -6.97 -0.36
C GLU A 37 12.42 -6.38 -0.42
N LEU A 38 12.34 -5.05 -0.46
CA LEU A 38 11.08 -4.31 -0.52
C LEU A 38 10.92 -3.64 -1.88
N HIS A 39 9.68 -3.45 -2.29
CA HIS A 39 9.36 -2.72 -3.52
C HIS A 39 8.26 -1.68 -3.23
N PRO A 40 8.11 -0.62 -4.05
CA PRO A 40 7.09 0.40 -3.85
C PRO A 40 5.68 -0.18 -3.63
N HIS A 41 5.33 -1.24 -4.36
CA HIS A 41 4.02 -1.88 -4.24
C HIS A 41 3.85 -2.58 -2.90
N ALA A 42 4.88 -3.24 -2.36
CA ALA A 42 4.81 -3.89 -1.04
C ALA A 42 4.49 -2.87 0.07
N LEU A 43 5.11 -1.68 0.01
CA LEU A 43 4.81 -0.59 0.95
C LEU A 43 3.35 -0.11 0.81
N ARG A 44 2.85 0.03 -0.42
CA ARG A 44 1.45 0.38 -0.69
C ARG A 44 0.49 -0.69 -0.17
N HIS A 45 0.83 -1.98 -0.33
CA HIS A 45 0.07 -3.10 0.23
C HIS A 45 -0.03 -3.01 1.75
N THR A 46 1.08 -2.79 2.44
CA THR A 46 1.10 -2.63 3.90
C THR A 46 0.27 -1.44 4.34
N PHE A 47 0.39 -0.29 3.68
CA PHE A 47 -0.43 0.89 3.98
C PHE A 47 -1.93 0.61 3.81
N ALA A 48 -2.33 0.00 2.68
CA ALA A 48 -3.73 -0.34 2.42
C ALA A 48 -4.29 -1.32 3.44
N LYS A 49 -3.52 -2.36 3.80
CA LYS A 49 -3.91 -3.34 4.82
C LYS A 49 -4.06 -2.71 6.20
N ASN A 50 -3.14 -1.83 6.58
CA ASN A 50 -3.20 -1.11 7.85
C ASN A 50 -4.44 -0.20 7.90
N LEU A 51 -4.74 0.51 6.81
CA LEU A 51 -5.93 1.36 6.74
C LEU A 51 -7.24 0.55 6.79
N LEU A 52 -7.28 -0.63 6.17
CA LEU A 52 -8.43 -1.54 6.30
C LEU A 52 -8.57 -2.07 7.74
N SER A 53 -7.46 -2.31 8.43
CA SER A 53 -7.47 -2.84 9.79
C SER A 53 -8.03 -1.88 10.85
N THR A 54 -8.12 -0.57 10.54
CA THR A 54 -8.79 0.39 11.42
C THR A 54 -10.31 0.30 11.35
N GLY A 55 -10.86 -0.55 10.49
CA GLY A 55 -12.30 -0.73 10.31
C GLY A 55 -12.92 0.24 9.30
N GLU A 56 -12.11 0.99 8.57
CA GLU A 56 -12.59 1.90 7.53
C GLU A 56 -13.15 1.14 6.33
N GLY A 57 -14.17 1.71 5.70
CA GLY A 57 -14.79 1.16 4.50
C GLY A 57 -13.83 1.08 3.31
N LEU A 58 -14.11 0.16 2.38
CA LEU A 58 -13.28 -0.03 1.19
C LEU A 58 -13.25 1.22 0.30
N GLU A 59 -14.32 2.01 0.32
CA GLU A 59 -14.49 3.28 -0.38
C GLU A 59 -13.50 4.33 0.11
N ILE A 60 -13.38 4.50 1.43
CA ILE A 60 -12.44 5.44 2.07
C ILE A 60 -11.01 5.04 1.72
N VAL A 61 -10.70 3.75 1.81
CA VAL A 61 -9.38 3.22 1.45
C VAL A 61 -9.06 3.49 -0.03
N ALA A 62 -10.03 3.30 -0.92
CA ALA A 62 -9.86 3.57 -2.35
C ALA A 62 -9.59 5.05 -2.63
N GLU A 63 -10.30 5.95 -1.96
CA GLU A 63 -10.14 7.40 -2.10
C GLU A 63 -8.76 7.86 -1.62
N VAL A 64 -8.33 7.43 -0.43
CA VAL A 64 -7.01 7.74 0.13
C VAL A 64 -5.88 7.22 -0.77
N LEU A 65 -6.07 6.06 -1.39
CA LEU A 65 -5.13 5.49 -2.33
C LEU A 65 -5.19 6.15 -3.72
N GLY A 66 -6.22 6.94 -4.03
CA GLY A 66 -6.44 7.54 -5.34
C GLY A 66 -6.82 6.53 -6.43
N HIS A 67 -7.50 5.44 -6.05
CA HIS A 67 -7.98 4.43 -7.00
C HIS A 67 -9.28 4.86 -7.66
N LYS A 68 -9.33 4.77 -8.99
CA LYS A 68 -10.54 5.08 -9.78
C LYS A 68 -11.59 3.97 -9.76
N SER A 69 -11.22 2.76 -9.32
CA SER A 69 -12.12 1.61 -9.23
C SER A 69 -11.92 0.90 -7.90
N LEU A 70 -13.04 0.52 -7.26
CA LEU A 70 -13.03 -0.31 -6.07
C LEU A 70 -12.42 -1.69 -6.32
N ASP A 71 -12.50 -2.24 -7.54
CA ASP A 71 -11.88 -3.53 -7.86
C ASP A 71 -10.35 -3.49 -7.71
N THR A 72 -9.71 -2.34 -7.97
CA THR A 72 -8.28 -2.17 -7.71
C THR A 72 -7.96 -2.20 -6.21
N THR A 73 -8.88 -1.72 -5.37
CA THR A 73 -8.74 -1.77 -3.91
C THR A 73 -9.13 -3.13 -3.33
N ARG A 74 -10.02 -3.88 -4.00
CA ARG A 74 -10.48 -5.22 -3.56
C ARG A 74 -9.36 -6.23 -3.37
N VAL A 75 -8.23 -6.06 -4.07
CA VAL A 75 -7.05 -6.92 -3.90
C VAL A 75 -6.53 -6.91 -2.45
N TYR A 76 -6.79 -5.86 -1.67
CA TYR A 76 -6.34 -5.73 -0.28
C TYR A 76 -7.30 -6.30 0.76
N VAL A 77 -8.56 -6.55 0.40
CA VAL A 77 -9.60 -7.07 1.31
C VAL A 77 -9.89 -8.55 1.11
N LYS A 78 -9.09 -9.30 0.35
CA LYS A 78 -9.29 -10.75 0.21
C LYS A 78 -9.20 -11.40 1.60
N PRO A 79 -10.33 -11.85 2.18
CA PRO A 79 -10.31 -12.45 3.48
C PRO A 79 -9.73 -13.86 3.37
N THR A 80 -8.93 -14.24 4.35
CA THR A 80 -8.47 -15.61 4.52
C THR A 80 -9.64 -16.54 4.80
N GLU A 81 -9.51 -17.83 4.51
CA GLU A 81 -10.55 -18.82 4.83
C GLU A 81 -10.86 -18.86 6.34
N GLN A 82 -9.86 -18.61 7.19
CA GLN A 82 -10.04 -18.51 8.64
C GLN A 82 -10.90 -17.31 9.05
N GLU A 83 -10.71 -16.14 8.42
CA GLU A 83 -11.53 -14.95 8.69
C GLU A 83 -12.98 -15.15 8.25
N LYS A 84 -13.21 -15.83 7.11
CA LYS A 84 -14.55 -16.20 6.65
C LYS A 84 -15.24 -17.15 7.63
N ALA A 85 -14.54 -18.19 8.08
CA ALA A 85 -15.08 -19.15 9.05
C ALA A 85 -15.48 -18.48 10.37
N ARG A 86 -14.62 -17.61 10.92
CA ARG A 86 -14.92 -16.83 12.14
C ARG A 86 -16.13 -15.90 11.97
N ALA A 87 -16.30 -15.31 10.78
CA ALA A 87 -17.46 -14.47 10.50
C ALA A 87 -18.77 -15.26 10.51
N MET A 88 -18.76 -16.50 10.00
CA MET A 88 -19.91 -17.41 10.04
C MET A 88 -20.24 -17.87 11.47
N GLU A 89 -19.23 -18.21 12.28
CA GLU A 89 -19.42 -18.61 13.68
C GLU A 89 -20.05 -17.50 14.54
N LYS A 90 -19.66 -16.24 14.31
CA LYS A 90 -20.29 -15.07 14.97
C LYS A 90 -21.76 -14.89 14.61
N LEU A 91 -22.21 -15.36 13.45
CA LEU A 91 -23.62 -15.35 13.07
C LEU A 91 -24.39 -16.49 13.75
N SER A 92 -23.80 -17.69 13.86
CA SER A 92 -24.46 -18.83 14.50
C SER A 92 -24.59 -18.74 16.03
N HIS A 93 -23.85 -17.83 16.67
CA HIS A 93 -23.91 -17.61 18.13
C HIS A 93 -24.69 -16.36 18.55
N ARG A 94 -25.48 -15.78 17.63
CA ARG A 94 -26.38 -14.65 17.91
C ARG A 94 -27.85 -15.09 18.09
N GLU A 95 -28.12 -16.38 18.26
CA GLU A 95 -29.43 -16.93 18.66
C GLU A 95 -29.43 -17.36 20.14
#